data_AF-A0A0R0E3E6-F1
#
_entry.id   AF-A0A0R0E3E6-F1
#
_cell.length_a   1.000
_cell.length_b   1.000
_cell.length_c   1.000
_cell.angle_alpha   90.00
_cell.angle_beta   90.00
_cell.angle_gamma   90.00
#
_symmetry.space_group_name_H-M   'P 1'
#
loop_
_entity.id
_entity.type
_entity.pdbx_description
1 polymer ?
#
loop_
_entity_poly.entity_id
_entity_poly.type
_entity_poly.pdbx_seq_one_letter_code
_entity_poly.pdbx_strand_id
1 'polypeptide(L)' 'MKILEGNASALTNFEVLDFLRAKGASKDPTRVISKVAQSEYKVYDYLVDIAASVQTRESINEFLTSVK' A
#
# COMPACT_ATOMS: atom_id res chain seq x y z
N MET A 1 16.79 -15.87 12.47
CA MET A 1 16.65 -15.10 11.21
C MET A 1 17.65 -13.95 11.26
N LYS A 2 18.47 -13.73 10.22
CA LYS A 2 19.41 -12.59 10.15
C LYS A 2 18.84 -11.55 9.17
N ILE A 3 18.91 -10.27 9.50
CA ILE A 3 18.54 -9.18 8.59
C ILE A 3 19.75 -8.91 7.68
N LEU A 4 19.58 -8.97 6.37
CA LEU A 4 20.63 -8.68 5.39
C LEU A 4 20.77 -7.17 5.13
N GLU A 5 19.64 -6.47 5.04
CA GLU A 5 19.56 -5.05 4.78
C GLU A 5 18.36 -4.46 5.54
N GLY A 6 18.59 -3.44 6.37
CA GLY A 6 17.55 -2.85 7.21
C GLY A 6 16.62 -1.89 6.47
N ASN A 7 17.12 -1.22 5.43
CA ASN A 7 16.43 -0.17 4.68
C ASN A 7 16.64 -0.35 3.17
N ALA A 8 16.14 -1.46 2.62
CA ALA A 8 16.38 -1.82 1.22
C ALA A 8 15.84 -0.77 0.23
N SER A 9 14.64 -0.26 0.46
CA SER A 9 14.07 0.83 -0.33
C SER A 9 12.93 1.52 0.40
N ALA A 10 12.62 2.76 0.00
CA ALA A 10 11.37 3.40 0.36
C ALA A 10 10.22 2.80 -0.45
N LEU A 11 9.04 2.67 0.18
CA LEU A 11 7.79 2.33 -0.49
C LEU A 11 6.85 3.52 -0.40
N THR A 12 6.23 3.87 -1.52
CA THR A 12 5.19 4.89 -1.55
C THR A 12 3.91 4.36 -0.90
N ASN A 13 3.12 5.27 -0.35
CA ASN A 13 1.81 4.94 0.22
C ASN A 13 0.89 4.22 -0.79
N PHE A 14 1.01 4.56 -2.08
CA PHE A 14 0.27 3.87 -3.14
C PHE A 14 0.72 2.43 -3.32
N GLU A 15 2.03 2.16 -3.37
CA GLU A 15 2.54 0.79 -3.51
C GLU A 15 2.12 -0.10 -2.33
N VAL A 16 2.13 0.44 -1.11
CA VAL A 16 1.63 -0.27 0.07
C VAL A 16 0.14 -0.55 -0.06
N LEU A 17 -0.65 0.44 -0.49
CA LEU A 17 -2.09 0.27 -0.69
C LEU A 17 -2.41 -0.74 -1.81
N ASP A 18 -1.71 -0.68 -2.92
CA ASP A 18 -1.86 -1.58 -4.08
C ASP A 18 -1.51 -3.03 -3.68
N PHE A 19 -0.42 -3.22 -2.94
CA PHE A 19 -0.05 -4.52 -2.36
C PHE A 19 -1.15 -5.07 -1.44
N LEU A 20 -1.71 -4.25 -0.55
CA LEU A 20 -2.77 -4.67 0.36
C LEU A 20 -4.05 -5.05 -0.41
N ARG A 21 -4.42 -4.28 -1.45
CA ARG A 21 -5.55 -4.60 -2.33
C ARG A 21 -5.34 -5.93 -3.05
N ALA A 22 -4.15 -6.18 -3.59
CA ALA A 22 -3.80 -7.45 -4.23
C ALA A 22 -3.87 -8.64 -3.26
N LYS A 23 -3.61 -8.40 -1.96
CA LYS A 23 -3.77 -9.40 -0.90
C LYS A 23 -5.23 -9.67 -0.50
N GLY A 24 -6.17 -8.86 -1.01
CA GLY A 24 -7.60 -8.96 -0.69
C GLY A 24 -8.08 -8.01 0.40
N ALA A 25 -7.29 -6.98 0.75
CA ALA A 25 -7.75 -5.94 1.65
C ALA A 25 -8.80 -5.07 0.95
N SER A 26 -9.96 -4.92 1.57
CA SER A 26 -11.05 -4.07 1.10
C SER A 26 -11.88 -3.55 2.29
N LYS A 27 -12.76 -2.58 2.03
CA LYS A 27 -13.79 -2.14 3.00
C LYS A 27 -15.02 -3.04 3.03
N ASP A 28 -15.02 -4.13 2.27
CA ASP A 28 -16.17 -5.03 2.19
C ASP A 28 -16.42 -5.75 3.54
N PRO A 29 -17.67 -5.94 3.98
CA PRO A 29 -17.97 -6.74 5.15
C PRO A 29 -17.36 -8.15 5.12
N THR A 30 -17.15 -8.75 3.95
CA THR A 30 -16.50 -10.06 3.78
C THR A 30 -14.99 -10.01 3.97
N ARG A 31 -14.40 -8.86 4.32
CA ARG A 31 -12.95 -8.71 4.57
C ARG A 31 -12.42 -9.65 5.66
N VAL A 32 -13.28 -10.10 6.57
CA VAL A 32 -12.97 -11.10 7.59
C VAL A 32 -12.55 -12.47 7.04
N ILE A 33 -12.86 -12.76 5.77
CA ILE A 33 -12.52 -14.02 5.10
C ILE A 33 -11.14 -13.93 4.42
N SER A 34 -10.60 -12.73 4.23
CA SER A 34 -9.31 -12.55 3.57
C SER A 34 -8.15 -13.01 4.47
N LYS A 35 -7.02 -13.36 3.84
CA LYS A 35 -5.77 -13.69 4.55
C LYS A 35 -4.93 -12.44 4.87
N VAL A 36 -5.58 -11.31 5.14
CA VAL A 36 -4.94 -10.05 5.54
C VAL A 36 -4.96 -9.95 7.06
N ALA A 37 -3.80 -9.66 7.65
CA ALA A 37 -3.68 -9.54 9.10
C ALA A 37 -4.40 -8.28 9.61
N GLN A 38 -4.80 -8.28 10.88
CA GLN A 38 -5.47 -7.12 11.47
C GLN A 38 -4.59 -5.86 11.48
N SER A 39 -3.26 -6.02 11.64
CA SER A 39 -2.31 -4.92 11.53
C SER A 39 -2.26 -4.32 10.13
N GLU A 40 -2.35 -5.17 9.10
CA GLU A 40 -2.41 -4.74 7.70
C GLU A 40 -3.71 -4.02 7.39
N TYR A 41 -4.85 -4.47 7.96
CA TYR A 41 -6.11 -3.75 7.84
C TYR A 41 -6.07 -2.35 8.44
N LYS A 42 -5.34 -2.13 9.55
CA LYS A 42 -5.17 -0.78 10.10
C LYS A 42 -4.43 0.15 9.14
N VAL A 43 -3.40 -0.36 8.46
CA VAL A 43 -2.67 0.40 7.44
C VAL A 43 -3.55 0.63 6.22
N TYR A 44 -4.28 -0.39 5.76
CA TYR A 44 -5.23 -0.27 4.66
C TYR A 44 -6.29 0.80 4.93
N ASP A 45 -6.95 0.73 6.08
CA ASP A 45 -8.02 1.66 6.48
C ASP A 45 -7.51 3.10 6.58
N TYR A 46 -6.25 3.30 6.99
CA TYR A 46 -5.61 4.62 6.95
C TYR A 46 -5.31 5.09 5.51
N LEU A 47 -4.69 4.23 4.70
CA LEU A 47 -4.21 4.60 3.36
C LEU A 47 -5.34 4.82 2.35
N VAL A 48 -6.44 4.08 2.49
CA VAL A 48 -7.60 4.20 1.61
C VAL A 48 -8.33 5.53 1.79
N ASP A 49 -8.26 6.13 2.99
CA ASP A 49 -8.93 7.38 3.34
C ASP A 49 -8.08 8.64 3.10
N ILE A 50 -6.88 8.49 2.52
CA ILE A 50 -6.01 9.59 2.11
C ILE A 50 -5.80 9.62 0.60
N ALA A 51 -5.07 10.63 0.11
CA ALA A 51 -4.80 10.83 -1.31
C ALA A 51 -4.14 9.64 -2.03
N ALA A 52 -3.47 8.73 -1.29
CA ALA A 52 -2.87 7.53 -1.89
C ALA A 52 -3.90 6.66 -2.64
N SER A 53 -5.18 6.70 -2.26
CA SER A 53 -6.23 5.89 -2.88
C SER A 53 -6.67 6.34 -4.27
N VAL A 54 -6.38 7.60 -4.64
CA VAL A 54 -6.73 8.21 -5.94
C VAL A 54 -5.54 8.31 -6.90
N GLN A 55 -4.33 7.98 -6.44
CA GLN A 55 -3.15 7.97 -7.30
C GLN A 55 -3.16 6.75 -8.23
N THR A 56 -2.46 6.87 -9.36
CA THR A 56 -2.13 5.74 -10.23
C THR A 56 -0.63 5.55 -10.33
N ARG A 57 -0.20 4.40 -10.84
CA ARG A 57 1.24 4.14 -11.02
C ARG A 57 1.84 5.08 -12.06
N GLU A 58 1.08 5.45 -13.06
CA GLU A 58 1.45 6.42 -14.09
C GLU A 58 1.66 7.80 -13.47
N SER A 59 0.72 8.29 -12.66
CA SER A 59 0.82 9.62 -12.04
C SER A 59 2.02 9.73 -11.08
N ILE A 60 2.35 8.64 -10.38
CA ILE A 60 3.52 8.58 -9.50
C ILE A 60 4.81 8.59 -10.32
N ASN A 61 4.88 7.78 -11.37
CA ASN A 61 6.05 7.73 -12.24
C ASN A 61 6.29 9.08 -12.92
N GLU A 62 5.23 9.72 -13.43
CA GLU A 62 5.31 11.05 -14.02
C GLU A 62 5.87 12.07 -13.02
N PHE A 63 5.36 12.08 -11.79
CA PHE A 63 5.86 12.93 -10.71
C PHE A 63 7.35 12.67 -10.42
N LEU A 64 7.76 11.41 -10.28
CA LEU A 64 9.17 11.05 -10.04
C LEU A 64 10.10 11.47 -11.19
N THR A 65 9.62 11.46 -12.43
CA THR A 65 10.42 11.92 -13.58
C THR A 65 10.47 13.44 -13.73
N SER A 66 9.41 14.14 -13.30
CA SER A 66 9.27 15.60 -13.44
C SER A 66 9.99 16.38 -12.34
N VAL A 67 10.20 15.75 -11.18
CA VAL A 67 10.97 16.34 -10.08
C VAL A 67 12.44 15.97 -10.26
N LYS A 68 13.18 16.79 -10.99
CA LYS A 68 14.64 16.77 -11.09
C LYS A 68 15.23 18.16 -10.88
#